data_AF-A0A662YU71-F1
#
_entry.id   AF-A0A662YU71-F1
#
_cell.length_a   1.000
_cell.length_b   1.000
_cell.length_c   1.000
_cell.angle_alpha   90.00
_cell.angle_beta   90.00
_cell.angle_gamma   90.00
#
_symmetry.space_group_name_H-M   'P 1'
#
loop_
_entity.id
_entity.type
_entity.pdbx_description
1 polymer ?
#
loop_
_entity_poly.entity_id
_entity_poly.type
_entity_poly.pdbx_seq_one_letter_code
_entity_poly.pdbx_strand_id
1 'polypeptide(L)'
;MQDRKLYHPPVLVFVDCKLGADLLCDAIHKVMDLKTVSIHSDKSQIERNRILQVGRAGRLGHRGTAITFINNNNKRLFLEVVNRVKPTGSLLPPQLLNSLYLHEQMRKETQRKKHGEDSTVTKDNLMDIIRKHDRSANKKRKS
;
A
#
# COMPACT_ATOMS: atom_id res chain seq x y z
N MET A 1 -19.33 23.50 -16.03
CA MET A 1 -18.76 22.37 -15.26
C MET A 1 -17.28 22.21 -15.64
N GLN A 2 -16.41 23.11 -15.18
CA GLN A 2 -14.96 22.90 -15.25
C GLN A 2 -14.37 23.37 -13.92
N ASP A 3 -14.30 22.45 -12.96
CA ASP A 3 -13.50 22.67 -11.77
C ASP A 3 -12.03 22.69 -12.17
N ARG A 4 -11.50 23.90 -12.39
CA ARG A 4 -10.08 24.18 -12.64
C ARG A 4 -9.17 23.80 -11.46
N LYS A 5 -9.69 23.15 -10.42
CA LYS A 5 -8.99 22.86 -9.15
C LYS A 5 -8.53 21.41 -9.00
N LEU A 6 -8.87 20.50 -9.90
CA LEU A 6 -8.77 19.08 -9.57
C LEU A 6 -7.36 18.48 -9.73
N TYR A 7 -6.55 18.93 -10.72
CA TYR A 7 -5.22 18.36 -10.95
C TYR A 7 -4.23 19.38 -11.52
N HIS A 8 -3.03 19.45 -10.93
CA HIS A 8 -1.92 20.27 -11.43
C HIS A 8 -0.84 19.34 -12.00
N PRO A 9 -0.46 19.48 -13.28
CA PRO A 9 0.66 18.76 -13.84
C PRO A 9 1.95 19.02 -13.06
N PRO A 10 2.86 18.03 -13.00
CA PRO A 10 2.72 16.67 -13.50
C PRO A 10 1.93 15.74 -12.56
N VAL A 11 1.04 14.94 -13.14
CA VAL A 11 0.31 13.86 -12.47
C VAL A 11 1.00 12.53 -12.78
N LEU A 12 1.25 11.70 -11.77
CA LEU A 12 1.80 10.35 -11.94
C LEU A 12 0.71 9.31 -11.76
N VAL A 13 0.53 8.44 -12.74
CA VAL A 13 -0.44 7.35 -12.68
C VAL A 13 0.29 6.01 -12.57
N PHE A 14 -0.06 5.21 -11.58
CA PHE A 14 0.48 3.87 -11.40
C PHE A 14 -0.50 2.81 -11.92
N VAL A 15 0.03 1.92 -12.74
CA VAL A 15 -0.64 0.73 -13.26
C VAL A 15 0.24 -0.51 -13.00
N ASP A 16 -0.37 -1.68 -12.94
CA ASP A 16 0.31 -2.94 -12.57
C ASP A 16 0.91 -3.70 -13.76
N CYS A 17 0.59 -3.33 -14.99
CA CYS A 17 1.06 -4.00 -16.20
C CYS A 17 1.65 -3.03 -17.25
N LYS A 18 2.68 -3.51 -17.96
CA LYS A 18 3.44 -2.72 -18.96
C LYS A 18 2.57 -2.29 -20.15
N LEU A 19 1.88 -3.26 -20.76
CA LEU A 19 0.95 -3.02 -21.86
C LEU A 19 -0.17 -2.05 -21.44
N GLY A 20 -0.68 -2.18 -20.22
CA GLY A 20 -1.67 -1.25 -19.68
C GLY A 20 -1.14 0.17 -19.54
N ALA A 21 0.15 0.36 -19.24
CA ALA A 21 0.76 1.68 -19.17
C ALA A 21 0.80 2.38 -20.54
N ASP A 22 1.14 1.64 -21.60
CA ASP A 22 1.15 2.16 -22.96
C ASP A 22 -0.26 2.43 -23.47
N LEU A 23 -1.18 1.46 -23.33
CA LEU A 23 -2.57 1.63 -23.74
C LEU A 23 -3.26 2.80 -23.01
N LEU A 24 -3.01 2.96 -21.71
CA LEU A 24 -3.55 4.08 -20.95
C LEU A 24 -2.92 5.40 -21.39
N CYS A 25 -1.62 5.44 -21.64
CA CYS A 25 -0.93 6.61 -22.17
C CYS A 25 -1.53 7.04 -23.51
N ASP A 26 -1.70 6.09 -24.44
CA ASP A 26 -2.30 6.33 -25.75
C ASP A 26 -3.75 6.80 -25.65
N ALA A 27 -4.54 6.18 -24.77
CA ALA A 27 -5.94 6.55 -24.57
C ALA A 27 -6.08 7.97 -24.01
N ILE A 28 -5.28 8.34 -22.99
CA ILE A 28 -5.30 9.70 -22.44
C ILE A 28 -4.87 10.72 -23.50
N HIS A 29 -3.81 10.41 -24.26
CA HIS A 29 -3.36 11.28 -25.35
C HIS A 29 -4.46 11.49 -26.40
N LYS A 30 -5.09 10.41 -26.87
CA LYS A 30 -6.13 10.47 -27.91
C LYS A 30 -7.43 11.13 -27.46
N VAL A 31 -7.89 10.86 -26.24
CA VAL A 31 -9.20 11.30 -25.75
C VAL A 31 -9.14 12.71 -25.15
N MET A 32 -8.05 13.03 -24.45
CA MET A 32 -7.94 14.28 -23.69
C MET A 32 -6.98 15.30 -24.32
N ASP A 33 -6.27 14.93 -25.39
CA ASP A 33 -5.21 15.75 -26.01
C ASP A 33 -4.16 16.23 -24.99
N LEU A 34 -3.86 15.36 -24.00
CA LEU A 34 -2.87 15.64 -22.98
C LEU A 34 -1.54 14.98 -23.33
N LYS A 35 -0.46 15.67 -22.99
CA LYS A 35 0.89 15.10 -23.10
C LYS A 35 1.11 14.10 -21.96
N THR A 36 1.12 12.82 -22.29
CA THR A 36 1.41 11.72 -21.37
C THR A 36 2.61 10.90 -21.85
N VAL A 37 3.30 10.25 -20.92
CA VAL A 37 4.40 9.34 -21.23
C VAL A 37 4.33 8.12 -20.31
N SER A 38 4.44 6.92 -20.87
CA SER A 38 4.52 5.67 -20.11
C SER A 38 5.95 5.40 -19.61
N ILE A 39 6.07 4.79 -18.43
CA ILE A 39 7.34 4.36 -17.85
C ILE A 39 7.20 2.91 -17.39
N HIS A 40 7.95 1.99 -17.98
CA HIS A 40 8.02 0.56 -17.57
C HIS A 40 9.40 -0.02 -17.91
N SER A 41 9.68 -1.25 -17.48
CA SER A 41 11.01 -1.87 -17.58
C SER A 41 11.57 -2.02 -19.00
N ASP A 42 10.70 -2.04 -20.01
CA ASP A 42 11.10 -2.28 -21.40
C ASP A 42 11.58 -0.97 -22.08
N LYS A 43 11.35 0.16 -21.42
CA LYS A 43 11.90 1.47 -21.79
C LYS A 43 13.37 1.55 -21.39
N SER A 44 14.19 2.17 -22.23
CA SER A 44 15.62 2.34 -21.93
C SER A 44 15.84 3.13 -20.63
N GLN A 45 16.94 2.87 -19.92
CA GLN A 45 17.28 3.63 -18.70
C GLN A 45 17.39 5.14 -18.99
N ILE A 46 17.92 5.51 -20.16
CA ILE A 46 18.06 6.90 -20.60
C ILE A 46 16.68 7.56 -20.73
N GLU A 47 15.74 6.89 -21.39
CA GLU A 47 14.37 7.39 -21.57
C GLU A 47 13.68 7.58 -20.21
N ARG A 48 13.73 6.56 -19.34
CA ARG A 48 13.13 6.63 -17.99
C ARG A 48 13.72 7.78 -17.17
N ASN A 49 15.05 7.95 -17.19
CA ASN A 49 15.73 9.01 -16.47
C ASN A 49 15.32 10.40 -16.98
N ARG A 50 15.23 10.58 -18.30
CA ARG A 50 14.80 11.84 -18.92
C ARG A 50 13.37 12.20 -18.49
N ILE A 51 12.45 11.24 -18.52
CA ILE A 51 11.06 11.47 -18.12
C ILE A 51 10.98 11.84 -16.63
N LEU A 52 11.72 11.14 -15.77
CA LEU A 52 11.75 11.44 -14.34
C LEU A 52 12.34 12.84 -14.04
N GLN A 53 13.37 13.26 -14.76
CA GLN A 53 13.94 14.60 -14.61
C GLN A 53 12.91 15.68 -14.99
N VAL A 54 12.25 15.52 -16.14
CA VAL A 54 11.18 16.43 -16.58
C VAL A 54 10.02 16.46 -15.57
N GLY A 55 9.59 15.29 -15.08
CA GLY A 55 8.53 15.19 -14.07
C GLY A 55 8.89 15.79 -12.71
N ARG A 56 10.18 15.78 -12.32
CA ARG A 56 10.64 16.47 -11.10
C ARG A 56 10.67 17.99 -11.27
N ALA A 57 11.20 18.47 -12.40
CA ALA A 57 11.34 19.90 -12.70
C ALA A 57 9.98 20.58 -12.93
N GLY A 58 9.04 19.88 -13.57
CA GLY A 58 7.73 20.42 -13.95
C GLY A 58 6.80 20.77 -12.78
N ARG A 59 7.19 20.48 -11.53
CA ARG A 59 6.35 20.75 -10.36
C ARG A 59 6.38 22.22 -9.90
N LEU A 60 7.34 23.05 -10.33
CA LEU A 60 7.42 24.49 -10.04
C LEU A 60 7.00 24.91 -8.60
N GLY A 61 7.33 24.12 -7.58
CA GLY A 61 6.95 24.37 -6.18
C GLY A 61 5.57 23.84 -5.74
N HIS A 62 4.74 23.33 -6.66
CA HIS A 62 3.44 22.73 -6.37
C HIS A 62 3.55 21.27 -5.87
N ARG A 63 2.58 20.89 -5.03
CA ARG A 63 2.36 19.48 -4.64
C ARG A 63 1.92 18.70 -5.88
N GLY A 64 2.63 17.62 -6.20
CA GLY A 64 2.28 16.73 -7.30
C GLY A 64 1.19 15.75 -6.87
N THR A 65 0.40 15.29 -7.83
CA THR A 65 -0.64 14.29 -7.59
C THR A 65 -0.20 12.93 -8.12
N ALA A 66 -0.33 11.90 -7.29
CA ALA A 66 -0.17 10.50 -7.69
C ALA A 66 -1.54 9.81 -7.64
N ILE A 67 -1.91 9.12 -8.71
CA ILE A 67 -3.15 8.34 -8.82
C ILE A 67 -2.74 6.87 -8.99
N THR A 68 -3.27 6.00 -8.15
CA THR A 68 -3.03 4.56 -8.25
C THR A 68 -4.35 3.86 -8.45
N PHE A 69 -4.45 3.05 -9.51
CA PHE A 69 -5.59 2.17 -9.71
C PHE A 69 -5.34 0.86 -8.96
N ILE A 70 -6.27 0.50 -8.09
CA ILE A 70 -6.21 -0.73 -7.30
C ILE A 70 -7.56 -1.42 -7.43
N ASN A 71 -7.54 -2.72 -7.70
CA ASN A 71 -8.74 -3.55 -7.73
C ASN A 71 -8.54 -4.84 -6.90
N ASN A 72 -9.53 -5.72 -6.92
CA ASN A 72 -9.51 -6.97 -6.15
C ASN A 72 -8.42 -7.96 -6.61
N ASN A 73 -7.90 -7.86 -7.83
CA ASN A 73 -6.75 -8.65 -8.28
C ASN A 73 -5.48 -8.24 -7.52
N ASN A 74 -5.40 -6.99 -7.08
CA ASN A 74 -4.30 -6.46 -6.28
C ASN A 74 -4.60 -6.47 -4.77
N LYS A 75 -5.58 -7.26 -4.29
CA LYS A 75 -6.01 -7.32 -2.87
C LYS A 75 -4.87 -7.48 -1.87
N ARG A 76 -3.76 -8.11 -2.27
CA ARG A 76 -2.57 -8.27 -1.41
C ARG A 76 -1.90 -6.95 -1.03
N LEU A 77 -2.08 -5.88 -1.81
CA LEU A 77 -1.44 -4.60 -1.60
C LEU A 77 -2.25 -3.66 -0.68
N PHE A 78 -3.50 -4.00 -0.35
CA PHE A 78 -4.42 -3.08 0.31
C PHE A 78 -3.88 -2.61 1.67
N LEU A 79 -3.48 -3.56 2.51
CA LEU A 79 -2.88 -3.27 3.81
C LEU A 79 -1.58 -2.45 3.70
N GLU A 80 -0.71 -2.79 2.74
CA GLU A 80 0.55 -2.07 2.52
C GLU A 80 0.30 -0.61 2.12
N VAL A 81 -0.61 -0.39 1.17
CA VAL A 81 -0.99 0.95 0.71
C VAL A 81 -1.56 1.76 1.87
N VAL A 82 -2.47 1.20 2.66
CA VAL A 82 -3.03 1.89 3.84
C VAL A 82 -1.93 2.24 4.84
N ASN A 83 -1.05 1.30 5.18
CA ASN A 83 0.02 1.52 6.15
C ASN A 83 1.04 2.56 5.68
N ARG A 84 1.29 2.64 4.37
CA ARG A 84 2.25 3.58 3.78
C ARG A 84 1.67 4.98 3.59
N VAL A 85 0.39 5.08 3.26
CA VAL A 85 -0.25 6.35 2.85
C VAL A 85 -0.99 7.03 4.01
N LYS A 86 -1.56 6.28 4.96
CA LYS A 86 -2.23 6.87 6.13
C LYS A 86 -1.32 7.82 6.93
N PRO A 87 -0.03 7.49 7.20
CA PRO A 87 0.87 8.37 7.93
C PRO A 87 1.23 9.67 7.20
N THR A 88 1.02 9.76 5.88
CA THR A 88 1.33 10.98 5.11
C THR A 88 0.25 12.05 5.26
N GLY A 89 -0.82 11.77 6.00
CA GLY A 89 -1.98 12.65 6.15
C GLY A 89 -2.88 12.69 4.91
N SER A 90 -2.63 11.81 3.93
CA SER A 90 -3.48 11.69 2.75
C SER A 90 -4.81 11.05 3.10
N LEU A 91 -5.91 11.57 2.55
CA LEU A 91 -7.23 10.96 2.68
C LEU A 91 -7.27 9.64 1.91
N LEU A 92 -7.59 8.56 2.59
CA LEU A 92 -7.77 7.24 1.99
C LEU A 92 -9.24 7.02 1.64
N PRO A 93 -9.54 6.43 0.47
CA PRO A 93 -10.92 6.21 0.05
C PRO A 93 -11.62 5.24 1.03
N PRO A 94 -12.87 5.54 1.45
CA PRO A 94 -13.62 4.66 2.36
C PRO A 94 -13.79 3.23 1.82
N GLN A 95 -13.88 3.08 0.50
CA GLN A 95 -13.97 1.77 -0.17
C GLN A 95 -12.75 0.90 0.11
N LEU A 96 -11.56 1.49 0.24
CA LEU A 96 -10.35 0.77 0.65
C LEU A 96 -10.38 0.47 2.14
N LEU A 97 -10.74 1.45 2.97
CA LEU A 97 -10.75 1.33 4.43
C LEU A 97 -11.77 0.31 4.96
N ASN A 98 -12.91 0.16 4.27
CA ASN A 98 -13.99 -0.76 4.63
C ASN A 98 -13.98 -2.04 3.80
N SER A 99 -12.90 -2.29 3.04
CA SER A 99 -12.82 -3.48 2.20
C SER A 99 -12.64 -4.75 3.04
N LEU A 100 -13.33 -5.84 2.66
CA LEU A 100 -13.18 -7.15 3.30
C LEU A 100 -11.72 -7.62 3.28
N TYR A 101 -11.02 -7.39 2.17
CA TYR A 101 -9.61 -7.78 2.02
C TYR A 101 -8.70 -7.08 3.04
N LEU A 102 -8.90 -5.78 3.29
CA LEU A 102 -8.12 -5.06 4.29
C LEU A 102 -8.32 -5.66 5.69
N HIS A 103 -9.58 -5.93 6.08
CA HIS A 103 -9.89 -6.54 7.37
C HIS A 103 -9.30 -7.94 7.51
N GLU A 104 -9.38 -8.77 6.48
CA GLU A 104 -8.77 -10.10 6.47
C GLU A 104 -7.24 -10.03 6.62
N GLN A 105 -6.59 -9.09 5.93
CA GLN A 105 -5.15 -8.89 6.01
C GLN A 105 -4.72 -8.41 7.40
N MET A 106 -5.44 -7.45 7.99
CA MET A 106 -5.17 -6.99 9.36
C MET A 106 -5.30 -8.13 10.37
N ARG A 107 -6.36 -8.95 10.26
CA ARG A 107 -6.55 -10.10 11.16
C ARG A 107 -5.40 -11.11 11.08
N LYS A 108 -4.93 -11.39 9.86
CA LYS A 108 -3.76 -12.26 9.63
C LYS A 108 -2.48 -11.67 10.22
N GLU A 109 -2.27 -10.36 10.10
CA GLU A 109 -1.09 -9.70 10.66
C GLU A 109 -1.09 -9.71 12.20
N THR A 110 -2.24 -9.46 12.84
CA THR A 110 -2.36 -9.54 14.31
C THR A 110 -2.08 -10.95 14.82
N GLN A 111 -2.58 -11.99 14.15
CA GLN A 111 -2.31 -13.38 14.51
C GLN A 111 -0.82 -13.72 14.38
N ARG A 112 -0.17 -13.27 13.31
CA ARG A 112 1.27 -13.45 13.10
C ARG A 112 2.10 -12.78 14.19
N LYS A 113 1.75 -11.55 14.59
CA LYS A 113 2.44 -10.83 15.68
C LYS A 113 2.33 -11.58 17.00
N LYS A 114 1.13 -12.08 17.34
CA LYS A 114 0.92 -12.90 18.55
C LYS A 114 1.77 -14.19 18.56
N HIS A 115 1.87 -14.88 17.43
CA HIS A 115 2.69 -16.09 17.33
C HIS A 115 4.20 -15.79 17.42
N GLY A 116 4.66 -14.65 16.89
CA GLY A 116 6.05 -14.21 17.03
C GLY A 116 6.43 -13.83 18.47
N GLU A 117 5.49 -13.23 19.20
CA GLU A 117 5.69 -12.84 20.61
C GLU A 117 5.71 -14.06 21.54
N ASP A 118 4.88 -15.09 21.29
CA ASP A 118 4.88 -16.36 22.02
C ASP A 118 6.17 -17.19 21.80
N SER A 119 6.86 -16.97 20.68
CA SER A 119 8.18 -17.57 20.40
C SER A 119 9.34 -16.87 21.12
N THR A 120 9.12 -15.67 21.66
CA THR A 120 10.14 -14.91 22.38
C THR A 120 9.99 -15.18 23.88
N VAL A 121 10.94 -15.93 24.44
CA VAL A 121 10.94 -16.24 25.87
C VAL A 121 11.40 -15.02 26.67
N THR A 122 10.47 -14.29 27.26
CA THR A 122 10.75 -13.23 28.25
C THR A 122 10.67 -13.80 29.67
N LYS A 123 11.28 -13.11 30.65
CA LYS A 123 11.18 -13.51 32.08
C LYS A 123 9.71 -13.58 32.54
N ASP A 124 8.87 -12.66 32.07
CA ASP A 124 7.45 -12.61 32.39
C ASP A 124 6.70 -13.82 31.82
N ASN A 125 6.95 -14.17 30.55
CA ASN A 125 6.39 -15.37 29.91
C ASN A 125 6.82 -16.66 30.64
N LEU A 126 8.08 -16.73 31.09
CA LEU A 126 8.61 -17.88 31.84
C LEU A 126 7.89 -18.08 33.18
N MET A 127 7.69 -17.00 33.94
CA MET A 127 7.00 -17.04 35.22
C MET A 127 5.54 -17.45 35.08
N ASP A 128 4.87 -17.02 34.01
CA ASP A 128 3.48 -17.39 33.75
C ASP A 128 3.33 -18.86 33.33
N ILE A 129 4.27 -19.39 32.54
CA ILE A 129 4.33 -20.82 32.20
C ILE A 129 4.55 -21.67 33.47
N ILE A 130 5.51 -21.29 34.32
CA ILE A 130 5.80 -21.98 35.59
C ILE A 130 4.57 -21.96 36.51
N ARG A 131 3.95 -20.79 36.72
CA ARG A 131 2.73 -20.64 37.53
C ARG A 131 1.56 -21.46 36.98
N LYS A 132 1.46 -21.62 35.65
CA LYS A 132 0.40 -22.41 35.01
C LYS A 132 0.64 -23.91 35.19
N HIS A 133 1.88 -24.35 35.11
CA HIS A 133 2.29 -25.73 35.42
C HIS A 133 2.00 -26.08 36.87
N ASP A 134 2.41 -25.25 37.83
CA ASP A 134 2.18 -25.48 39.26
C ASP A 134 0.70 -25.54 39.61
N ARG A 135 -0.12 -24.63 39.07
CA ARG A 135 -1.58 -24.66 39.24
C ARG A 135 -2.20 -25.95 38.69
N SER A 136 -1.71 -26.44 37.55
CA SER A 136 -2.21 -27.66 36.91
C SER A 136 -1.79 -28.93 37.67
N ALA A 137 -0.57 -28.96 38.19
CA ALA A 137 -0.06 -30.03 39.03
C ALA A 137 -0.81 -30.11 40.37
N ASN A 138 -1.13 -28.95 40.96
CA ASN A 138 -1.86 -28.91 42.23
C ASN A 138 -3.34 -29.31 42.09
N LYS A 139 -3.94 -29.07 40.91
CA LYS A 139 -5.31 -29.51 40.60
C LYS A 139 -5.42 -31.03 40.42
N LYS A 140 -4.38 -31.67 39.86
CA LYS A 140 -4.30 -33.14 39.73
C LYS A 140 -4.07 -33.87 41.06
N ARG A 141 -3.48 -33.21 42.06
CA ARG A 141 -3.22 -33.78 43.40
C ARG A 141 -4.41 -33.69 44.36
N LYS A 142 -5.45 -32.93 44.01
CA LYS A 142 -6.66 -32.72 44.83
C LYS A 142 -7.92 -33.42 44.25
N SER A 143 -7.75 -34.24 43.22
CA SER A 143 -8.78 -35.10 42.64
C SER A 143 -8.39 -36.56 42.86
#